data_AF-A0A3N2PLB4-F1
#
_entry.id   AF-A0A3N2PLB4-F1
#
_cell.length_a   1.000
_cell.length_b   1.000
_cell.length_c   1.000
_cell.angle_alpha   90.00
_cell.angle_beta   90.00
_cell.angle_gamma   90.00
#
_symmetry.space_group_name_H-M   'P 1'
#
loop_
_entity.id
_entity.type
_entity.pdbx_description
1 polymer ?
#
loop_
_entity_poly.entity_id
_entity_poly.type
_entity_poly.pdbx_seq_one_letter_code
_entity_poly.pdbx_strand_id
1 'polypeptide(L)'
;MEALLSLAFDNLSSYDGPKIRKGLRQVEGLLAQICLSAPARSSSSSPTKAHHHHKRSDSKLSSVGDPNDGDRRNGGAETDDNDDEDSRGRRKSLSELSDDPAFREFFKLQEGFEWNVALRLINTLDRLMAKSADGQNDLLILGALDTIQGVLLLHPPSKTLFSREQNMNLLLDLLEPVNCPAIQSATLLTLVVALIDAPSNTRTFEALDGLLTVTSLFKSRSTPRDVKLKLVEFLYFYLMPEVPSIPRADARASVPAMLQRSPSKLAGAFRSNASRPGPGPHLPPASSAAAGGRPRAGSESENTLTTEEKQELLGRHLSSVEDLVRDLRTCTPFGGVL
;
A
#
# COMPACT_ATOMS: atom_id res chain seq x y z
N MET A 1 -2.50 14.85 -15.34
CA MET A 1 -2.89 13.97 -14.20
C MET A 1 -4.00 14.61 -13.37
N GLU A 2 -3.88 15.89 -13.03
CA GLU A 2 -4.92 16.67 -12.31
C GLU A 2 -6.33 16.48 -12.86
N ALA A 3 -6.55 16.59 -14.18
CA ALA A 3 -7.89 16.38 -14.77
C ALA A 3 -8.46 14.97 -14.51
N LEU A 4 -7.61 13.93 -14.48
CA LEU A 4 -8.03 12.56 -14.16
C LEU A 4 -8.41 12.44 -12.68
N LEU A 5 -7.59 13.03 -11.79
CA LEU A 5 -7.88 13.08 -10.35
C LEU A 5 -9.16 13.89 -10.07
N SER A 6 -9.36 15.01 -10.76
CA SER A 6 -10.57 15.84 -10.62
C SER A 6 -11.82 15.02 -10.92
N LEU A 7 -11.83 14.34 -12.07
CA LEU A 7 -12.95 13.50 -12.46
C LEU A 7 -13.17 12.33 -11.48
N ALA A 8 -12.09 11.72 -10.98
CA ALA A 8 -12.18 10.67 -9.97
C ALA A 8 -12.74 11.21 -8.65
N PHE A 9 -12.33 12.40 -8.23
CA PHE A 9 -12.76 13.01 -6.97
C PHE A 9 -14.22 13.47 -7.02
N ASP A 10 -14.69 13.97 -8.16
CA ASP A 10 -16.12 14.28 -8.35
C ASP A 10 -16.98 13.02 -8.18
N ASN A 11 -16.51 11.89 -8.72
CA ASN A 11 -17.19 10.60 -8.58
C ASN A 11 -17.13 10.06 -7.14
N LEU A 12 -15.96 10.14 -6.47
CA LEU A 12 -15.78 9.72 -5.07
C LEU A 12 -16.58 10.58 -4.10
N SER A 13 -16.74 11.87 -4.38
CA SER A 13 -17.54 12.81 -3.57
C SER A 13 -19.04 12.60 -3.71
N SER A 14 -19.48 11.74 -4.65
CA SER A 14 -20.89 11.41 -4.81
C SER A 14 -21.44 10.57 -3.66
N TYR A 15 -22.76 10.63 -3.47
CA TYR A 15 -23.50 9.70 -2.60
C TYR A 15 -24.02 8.47 -3.36
N ASP A 16 -23.87 8.43 -4.68
CA ASP A 16 -24.33 7.34 -5.54
C ASP A 16 -23.27 6.23 -5.64
N GLY A 17 -23.60 5.02 -5.20
CA GLY A 17 -22.67 3.88 -5.15
C GLY A 17 -21.97 3.57 -6.49
N PRO A 18 -22.70 3.50 -7.62
CA PRO A 18 -22.13 3.42 -8.96
C PRO A 18 -21.10 4.51 -9.30
N LYS A 19 -21.34 5.78 -8.92
CA LYS A 19 -20.37 6.85 -9.11
C LYS A 19 -19.13 6.66 -8.23
N ILE A 20 -19.30 6.32 -6.96
CA ILE A 20 -18.17 6.03 -6.06
C ILE A 20 -17.32 4.89 -6.63
N ARG A 21 -17.95 3.79 -7.07
CA ARG A 21 -17.28 2.67 -7.73
C ARG A 21 -16.48 3.11 -8.96
N LYS A 22 -17.05 3.99 -9.79
CA LYS A 22 -16.36 4.56 -10.95
C LYS A 22 -15.15 5.39 -10.52
N GLY A 23 -15.28 6.21 -9.48
CA GLY A 23 -14.19 6.99 -8.91
C GLY A 23 -13.05 6.11 -8.40
N LEU A 24 -13.35 5.04 -7.65
CA LEU A 24 -12.36 4.06 -7.19
C LEU A 24 -11.61 3.43 -8.36
N ARG A 25 -12.32 2.94 -9.40
CA ARG A 25 -11.70 2.36 -10.60
C ARG A 25 -10.82 3.35 -11.37
N GLN A 26 -11.18 4.64 -11.38
CA GLN A 26 -10.38 5.68 -12.02
C GLN A 26 -9.07 5.90 -11.28
N VAL A 27 -9.10 5.91 -9.94
CA VAL A 27 -7.89 5.98 -9.12
C VAL A 27 -7.04 4.72 -9.32
N GLU A 28 -7.64 3.54 -9.17
CA GLU A 28 -6.95 2.26 -9.36
C GLU A 28 -6.29 2.15 -10.74
N GLY A 29 -7.01 2.54 -11.80
CA GLY A 29 -6.47 2.56 -13.15
C GLY A 29 -5.30 3.53 -13.32
N LEU A 30 -5.32 4.68 -12.66
CA LEU A 30 -4.20 5.61 -12.62
C LEU A 30 -2.99 4.99 -11.89
N LEU A 31 -3.20 4.37 -10.73
CA LEU A 31 -2.13 3.71 -9.98
C LEU A 31 -1.53 2.54 -10.78
N ALA A 32 -2.36 1.75 -11.46
CA ALA A 32 -1.91 0.66 -12.32
C ALA A 32 -1.04 1.18 -13.48
N GLN A 33 -1.41 2.28 -14.13
CA GLN A 33 -0.59 2.89 -15.19
C GLN A 33 0.77 3.38 -14.68
N ILE A 34 0.82 3.86 -13.44
CA ILE A 34 2.05 4.27 -12.79
C ILE A 34 2.93 3.04 -12.49
N CYS A 35 2.35 1.98 -11.93
CA CYS A 35 3.06 0.78 -11.47
C CYS A 35 3.47 -0.21 -12.56
N LEU A 36 2.78 -0.24 -13.70
CA LEU A 36 3.00 -1.21 -14.76
C LEU A 36 3.75 -0.58 -15.94
N SER A 37 4.65 -1.34 -16.55
CA SER A 37 5.31 -0.95 -17.81
C SER A 37 4.27 -0.94 -18.93
N ALA A 38 4.35 0.04 -19.83
CA ALA A 38 3.54 0.01 -21.04
C ALA A 38 3.87 -1.27 -21.83
N PRO A 39 2.87 -1.99 -22.38
CA PRO A 39 3.14 -3.11 -23.25
C PRO A 39 4.00 -2.61 -24.42
N ALA A 40 5.11 -3.30 -24.69
CA ALA A 40 5.98 -2.99 -25.79
C ALA A 40 5.13 -2.98 -27.06
N ARG A 41 4.94 -1.81 -27.66
CA ARG A 41 4.29 -1.72 -28.98
C ARG A 41 5.20 -2.49 -29.94
N SER A 42 4.78 -3.66 -30.39
CA SER A 42 5.46 -4.40 -31.44
C SER A 42 5.54 -3.50 -32.68
N SER A 43 6.74 -3.00 -32.94
CA SER A 43 7.03 -2.19 -34.12
C SER A 43 7.22 -3.10 -35.33
N SER A 44 6.13 -3.54 -35.96
CA SER A 44 6.06 -4.05 -37.35
C SER A 44 4.61 -4.50 -37.62
N SER A 45 3.85 -4.00 -38.58
CA SER A 45 4.18 -3.94 -40.01
C SER A 45 3.33 -2.89 -40.75
N SER A 46 3.94 -2.25 -41.74
CA SER A 46 3.28 -1.39 -42.72
C SER A 46 2.38 -2.19 -43.67
N PRO A 47 1.33 -1.58 -44.25
CA PRO A 47 0.31 -2.31 -45.01
C PRO A 47 0.76 -2.51 -46.47
N THR A 48 1.12 -3.74 -46.85
CA THR A 48 1.20 -4.12 -48.26
C THR A 48 -0.17 -4.55 -48.75
N LYS A 49 -0.73 -3.72 -49.63
CA LYS A 49 -1.90 -4.00 -50.48
C LYS A 49 -1.73 -5.34 -51.19
N ALA A 50 -2.71 -6.22 -51.08
CA ALA A 50 -3.00 -7.23 -52.08
C ALA A 50 -4.51 -7.42 -52.18
N HIS A 51 -5.06 -6.94 -53.28
CA HIS A 51 -6.39 -7.30 -53.78
C HIS A 51 -6.48 -8.81 -53.99
N HIS A 52 -7.55 -9.46 -53.54
CA HIS A 52 -8.30 -10.38 -54.40
C HIS A 52 -9.74 -10.58 -53.93
N HIS A 53 -10.58 -10.69 -54.94
CA HIS A 53 -12.04 -10.63 -55.01
C HIS A 53 -12.63 -12.05 -55.00
N HIS A 54 -13.68 -12.34 -54.20
CA HIS A 54 -14.87 -13.22 -54.48
C HIS A 54 -15.52 -13.61 -53.13
N LYS A 55 -16.71 -13.11 -52.73
CA LYS A 55 -18.09 -13.24 -53.24
C LYS A 55 -18.78 -14.56 -52.86
N ARG A 56 -19.77 -14.44 -51.93
CA ARG A 56 -21.00 -15.27 -51.73
C ARG A 56 -20.79 -16.73 -51.29
N SER A 57 -21.64 -17.41 -50.52
CA SER A 57 -22.96 -17.15 -49.90
C SER A 57 -23.35 -18.38 -49.06
N ASP A 58 -24.05 -18.14 -47.95
CA ASP A 58 -25.17 -18.92 -47.40
C ASP A 58 -25.16 -20.46 -47.31
N SER A 59 -25.14 -20.90 -46.05
CA SER A 59 -26.23 -21.63 -45.38
C SER A 59 -26.32 -23.17 -45.41
N LYS A 60 -26.53 -23.66 -44.17
CA LYS A 60 -27.47 -24.71 -43.70
C LYS A 60 -27.11 -26.21 -43.79
N LEU A 61 -26.91 -26.73 -42.58
CA LEU A 61 -27.66 -27.81 -41.91
C LEU A 61 -27.70 -29.23 -42.51
N SER A 62 -27.23 -30.19 -41.69
CA SER A 62 -28.00 -31.29 -41.06
C SER A 62 -27.44 -32.71 -41.23
N SER A 63 -27.82 -33.56 -40.25
CA SER A 63 -27.64 -35.03 -40.12
C SER A 63 -26.36 -35.45 -39.40
N VAL A 64 -26.38 -35.78 -38.10
CA VAL A 64 -26.96 -36.97 -37.42
C VAL A 64 -26.37 -38.28 -37.94
N GLY A 65 -25.66 -38.98 -37.06
CA GLY A 65 -25.11 -40.34 -37.23
C GLY A 65 -24.21 -40.73 -36.05
N ASP A 66 -24.82 -41.28 -35.00
CA ASP A 66 -24.20 -42.12 -33.96
C ASP A 66 -24.21 -43.60 -34.47
N PRO A 67 -23.65 -44.64 -33.81
CA PRO A 67 -22.54 -44.74 -32.84
C PRO A 67 -21.47 -45.80 -33.26
N ASN A 68 -20.45 -45.96 -32.42
CA ASN A 68 -19.83 -47.24 -32.01
C ASN A 68 -18.35 -47.49 -32.34
N ASP A 69 -17.75 -48.18 -31.37
CA ASP A 69 -16.50 -48.96 -31.33
C ASP A 69 -15.18 -48.33 -30.87
N GLY A 70 -14.70 -48.87 -29.74
CA GLY A 70 -13.45 -49.63 -29.81
C GLY A 70 -12.23 -48.99 -29.15
N ASP A 71 -12.14 -49.17 -27.84
CA ASP A 71 -10.94 -49.48 -27.05
C ASP A 71 -9.57 -49.40 -27.79
N ARG A 72 -8.68 -48.50 -27.35
CA ARG A 72 -7.23 -48.72 -27.34
C ARG A 72 -6.45 -47.71 -26.50
N ARG A 73 -5.49 -48.27 -25.78
CA ARG A 73 -4.60 -47.72 -24.76
C ARG A 73 -3.55 -46.73 -25.28
N ASN A 74 -3.08 -45.90 -24.34
CA ASN A 74 -1.68 -45.50 -24.09
C ASN A 74 -1.10 -44.28 -24.83
N GLY A 75 -0.41 -43.42 -24.06
CA GLY A 75 0.61 -42.50 -24.56
C GLY A 75 0.38 -41.05 -24.13
N GLY A 76 1.22 -40.56 -23.21
CA GLY A 76 1.16 -39.20 -22.69
C GLY A 76 1.51 -38.12 -23.72
N ALA A 77 0.98 -36.93 -23.46
CA ALA A 77 1.54 -35.66 -23.86
C ALA A 77 1.09 -34.64 -22.81
N GLU A 78 2.06 -34.13 -22.06
CA GLU A 78 1.92 -32.95 -21.20
C GLU A 78 1.43 -31.80 -22.08
N THR A 79 0.20 -31.33 -21.86
CA THR A 79 -0.26 -30.06 -22.40
C THR A 79 0.24 -28.96 -21.46
N ASP A 80 1.27 -28.27 -21.94
CA ASP A 80 1.77 -26.99 -21.44
C ASP A 80 0.63 -25.95 -21.55
N ASP A 81 -0.21 -25.86 -20.52
CA ASP A 81 -1.20 -24.79 -20.34
C ASP A 81 -0.51 -23.54 -19.76
N ASN A 82 0.40 -22.94 -20.52
CA ASN A 82 1.16 -21.76 -20.09
C ASN A 82 1.21 -20.62 -21.13
N ASP A 83 0.18 -20.47 -21.97
CA ASP A 83 0.12 -19.41 -22.98
C ASP A 83 -0.97 -18.33 -22.73
N ASP A 84 -1.43 -18.14 -21.48
CA ASP A 84 -2.45 -17.13 -21.14
C ASP A 84 -2.02 -16.07 -20.09
N GLU A 85 -0.74 -15.97 -19.71
CA GLU A 85 -0.26 -14.95 -18.75
C GLU A 85 0.44 -13.71 -19.36
N ASP A 86 0.65 -13.65 -20.67
CA ASP A 86 1.58 -12.65 -21.25
C ASP A 86 0.95 -11.29 -21.62
N SER A 87 -0.27 -11.00 -21.15
CA SER A 87 -0.98 -9.73 -21.45
C SER A 87 -1.01 -8.72 -20.29
N ARG A 88 -0.45 -9.04 -19.12
CA ARG A 88 -0.37 -8.12 -17.97
C ARG A 88 0.99 -7.44 -17.96
N GLY A 89 1.02 -6.12 -18.25
CA GLY A 89 2.26 -5.34 -18.38
C GLY A 89 3.25 -5.55 -17.23
N ARG A 90 4.55 -5.66 -17.55
CA ARG A 90 5.63 -5.93 -16.61
C ARG A 90 5.63 -4.93 -15.45
N ARG A 91 5.55 -5.40 -14.20
CA ARG A 91 5.63 -4.55 -12.99
C ARG A 91 6.98 -3.81 -12.96
N LYS A 92 6.94 -2.50 -12.69
CA LYS A 92 8.17 -1.70 -12.52
C LYS A 92 8.79 -2.00 -11.15
N SER A 93 10.11 -2.07 -11.11
CA SER A 93 10.87 -2.06 -9.85
C SER A 93 10.76 -0.70 -9.16
N LEU A 94 11.03 -0.65 -7.84
CA LEU A 94 11.03 0.60 -7.08
C LEU A 94 12.01 1.64 -7.64
N SER A 95 13.17 1.20 -8.13
CA SER A 95 14.14 2.08 -8.80
C SER A 95 13.58 2.67 -10.09
N GLU A 96 12.93 1.86 -10.93
CA GLU A 96 12.31 2.33 -12.18
C GLU A 96 11.17 3.30 -11.92
N LEU A 97 10.38 3.10 -10.87
CA LEU A 97 9.31 4.02 -10.47
C LEU A 97 9.87 5.40 -10.10
N SER A 98 10.97 5.45 -9.36
CA SER A 98 11.55 6.72 -8.89
C SER A 98 12.02 7.65 -10.04
N ASP A 99 12.28 7.10 -11.22
CA ASP A 99 12.66 7.84 -12.42
C ASP A 99 11.49 8.08 -13.39
N ASP A 100 10.33 7.47 -13.14
CA ASP A 100 9.15 7.62 -13.99
C ASP A 100 8.51 9.02 -13.85
N PRO A 101 8.36 9.79 -14.94
CA PRO A 101 7.78 11.12 -14.90
C PRO A 101 6.34 11.16 -14.38
N ALA A 102 5.52 10.15 -14.69
CA ALA A 102 4.14 10.06 -14.22
C ALA A 102 4.11 9.77 -12.71
N PHE A 103 5.00 8.91 -12.20
CA PHE A 103 5.13 8.70 -10.76
C PHE A 103 5.55 9.99 -10.04
N ARG A 104 6.56 10.70 -10.56
CA ARG A 104 7.03 11.97 -9.95
C ARG A 104 5.93 13.03 -9.90
N GLU A 105 5.15 13.15 -10.97
CA GLU A 105 4.01 14.07 -11.00
C GLU A 105 2.91 13.64 -10.03
N PHE A 106 2.58 12.34 -9.98
CA PHE A 106 1.64 11.80 -9.01
C PHE A 106 2.09 12.12 -7.58
N PHE A 107 3.34 11.79 -7.25
CA PHE A 107 3.94 12.01 -5.94
C PHE A 107 3.85 13.49 -5.55
N LYS A 108 4.23 14.40 -6.45
CA LYS A 108 4.14 15.85 -6.22
C LYS A 108 2.70 16.30 -5.94
N LEU A 109 1.72 15.78 -6.68
CA LEU A 109 0.31 16.09 -6.44
C LEU A 109 -0.18 15.58 -5.08
N GLN A 110 0.37 14.48 -4.57
CA GLN A 110 -0.03 13.92 -3.27
C GLN A 110 0.46 14.74 -2.07
N GLU A 111 1.49 15.58 -2.22
CA GLU A 111 1.99 16.49 -1.17
C GLU A 111 0.98 17.60 -0.83
N GLY A 112 0.10 17.98 -1.76
CA GLY A 112 -0.92 19.01 -1.56
C GLY A 112 -2.25 18.44 -1.06
N PHE A 113 -2.99 19.20 -0.26
CA PHE A 113 -4.32 18.78 0.23
C PHE A 113 -5.37 18.66 -0.88
N GLU A 114 -5.20 19.40 -1.99
CA GLU A 114 -6.15 19.43 -3.11
C GLU A 114 -6.20 18.08 -3.83
N TRP A 115 -5.03 17.51 -4.11
CA TRP A 115 -4.85 16.32 -4.95
C TRP A 115 -4.46 15.05 -4.20
N ASN A 116 -4.38 15.10 -2.87
CA ASN A 116 -4.08 13.93 -2.05
C ASN A 116 -5.23 12.91 -2.08
N VAL A 117 -4.98 11.82 -2.79
CA VAL A 117 -5.93 10.71 -3.00
C VAL A 117 -6.26 10.01 -1.69
N ALA A 118 -5.29 9.77 -0.81
CA ALA A 118 -5.53 9.10 0.47
C ALA A 118 -6.52 9.89 1.33
N LEU A 119 -6.36 11.22 1.42
CA LEU A 119 -7.31 12.09 2.12
C LEU A 119 -8.72 12.02 1.51
N ARG A 120 -8.83 11.98 0.18
CA ARG A 120 -10.13 11.85 -0.50
C ARG A 120 -10.79 10.50 -0.25
N LEU A 121 -10.01 9.42 -0.20
CA LEU A 121 -10.48 8.08 0.11
C LEU A 121 -10.93 7.96 1.57
N ILE A 122 -10.18 8.53 2.53
CA ILE A 122 -10.58 8.60 3.95
C ILE A 122 -11.95 9.29 4.08
N ASN A 123 -12.12 10.45 3.44
CA ASN A 123 -13.42 11.15 3.47
C ASN A 123 -14.54 10.33 2.79
N THR A 124 -14.21 9.51 1.80
CA THR A 124 -15.17 8.62 1.13
C THR A 124 -15.57 7.47 2.03
N LEU A 125 -14.61 6.88 2.74
CA LEU A 125 -14.82 5.81 3.71
C LEU A 125 -15.73 6.27 4.86
N ASP A 126 -15.47 7.44 5.42
CA ASP A 126 -16.31 8.08 6.44
C ASP A 126 -17.78 8.22 5.98
N ARG A 127 -18.02 8.70 4.75
CA ARG A 127 -19.38 8.78 4.17
C ARG A 127 -20.02 7.42 3.92
N LEU A 128 -19.25 6.40 3.55
CA LEU A 128 -19.77 5.05 3.30
C LEU A 128 -20.20 4.37 4.60
N MET A 129 -19.46 4.62 5.69
CA MET A 129 -19.75 4.09 7.02
C MET A 129 -20.91 4.81 7.72
N ALA A 130 -21.12 6.10 7.44
CA ALA A 130 -22.27 6.85 7.96
C ALA A 130 -23.63 6.37 7.40
N LYS A 131 -23.62 5.54 6.35
CA LYS A 131 -24.82 4.96 5.74
C LYS A 131 -25.10 3.57 6.31
N SER A 132 -26.36 3.14 6.26
CA SER A 132 -26.86 1.91 6.86
C SER A 132 -25.94 0.70 6.66
N ALA A 133 -25.81 -0.10 7.73
CA ALA A 133 -25.00 -1.31 7.80
C ALA A 133 -25.61 -2.52 7.07
N ASP A 134 -26.46 -2.31 6.05
CA ASP A 134 -27.12 -3.39 5.31
C ASP A 134 -26.22 -4.04 4.24
N GLY A 135 -24.90 -3.88 4.38
CA GLY A 135 -23.88 -4.50 3.54
C GLY A 135 -23.78 -3.91 2.12
N GLN A 136 -24.65 -2.96 1.74
CA GLN A 136 -24.68 -2.40 0.38
C GLN A 136 -23.36 -1.72 -0.01
N ASN A 137 -22.64 -1.19 0.97
CA ASN A 137 -21.39 -0.46 0.78
C ASN A 137 -20.14 -1.33 0.93
N ASP A 138 -20.25 -2.61 1.29
CA ASP A 138 -19.11 -3.45 1.66
C ASP A 138 -18.05 -3.50 0.56
N LEU A 139 -18.47 -3.71 -0.69
CA LEU A 139 -17.56 -3.73 -1.84
C LEU A 139 -16.89 -2.37 -2.10
N LEU A 140 -17.55 -1.27 -1.76
CA LEU A 140 -16.98 0.08 -1.88
C LEU A 140 -15.98 0.36 -0.76
N ILE A 141 -16.29 -0.07 0.47
CA ILE A 141 -15.40 0.00 1.62
C ILE A 141 -14.13 -0.80 1.35
N LEU A 142 -14.26 -2.06 0.90
CA LEU A 142 -13.14 -2.91 0.54
C LEU A 142 -12.26 -2.28 -0.54
N GLY A 143 -12.88 -1.76 -1.62
CA GLY A 143 -12.15 -1.07 -2.68
C GLY A 143 -11.45 0.21 -2.21
N ALA A 144 -12.07 0.97 -1.30
CA ALA A 144 -11.45 2.16 -0.72
C ALA A 144 -10.26 1.80 0.17
N LEU A 145 -10.37 0.78 1.03
CA LEU A 145 -9.28 0.29 1.87
C LEU A 145 -8.09 -0.20 1.04
N ASP A 146 -8.34 -1.01 0.01
CA ASP A 146 -7.29 -1.51 -0.90
C ASP A 146 -6.59 -0.36 -1.64
N THR A 147 -7.37 0.62 -2.13
CA THR A 147 -6.79 1.79 -2.79
C THR A 147 -6.00 2.66 -1.81
N ILE A 148 -6.45 2.83 -0.56
CA ILE A 148 -5.70 3.53 0.49
C ILE A 148 -4.35 2.84 0.70
N GLN A 149 -4.31 1.51 0.81
CA GLN A 149 -3.06 0.76 0.97
C GLN A 149 -2.08 1.08 -0.17
N GLY A 150 -2.53 0.97 -1.43
CA GLY A 150 -1.69 1.27 -2.59
C GLY A 150 -1.15 2.70 -2.60
N VAL A 151 -1.99 3.69 -2.26
CA VAL A 151 -1.58 5.10 -2.21
C VAL A 151 -0.57 5.35 -1.09
N LEU A 152 -0.76 4.77 0.10
CA LEU A 152 0.18 4.92 1.23
C LEU A 152 1.55 4.28 0.93
N LEU A 153 1.58 3.20 0.16
CA LEU A 153 2.83 2.57 -0.28
C LEU A 153 3.55 3.40 -1.35
N LEU A 154 2.80 4.00 -2.29
CA LEU A 154 3.37 4.86 -3.34
C LEU A 154 3.77 6.25 -2.83
N HIS A 155 3.07 6.75 -1.81
CA HIS A 155 3.32 8.06 -1.19
C HIS A 155 3.36 7.93 0.34
N PRO A 156 4.48 7.45 0.91
CA PRO A 156 4.66 7.31 2.36
C PRO A 156 4.32 8.55 3.20
N PRO A 157 4.56 9.81 2.74
CA PRO A 157 4.16 10.98 3.51
C PRO A 157 2.65 11.06 3.82
N SER A 158 1.80 10.44 2.98
CA SER A 158 0.35 10.38 3.25
C SER A 158 0.01 9.55 4.50
N LYS A 159 0.93 8.72 5.02
CA LYS A 159 0.70 8.00 6.29
C LYS A 159 0.46 8.97 7.45
N THR A 160 1.03 10.17 7.41
CA THR A 160 0.81 11.22 8.44
C THR A 160 -0.66 11.59 8.63
N LEU A 161 -1.54 11.29 7.66
CA LEU A 161 -2.98 11.46 7.82
C LEU A 161 -3.54 10.65 9.01
N PHE A 162 -2.93 9.51 9.34
CA PHE A 162 -3.37 8.62 10.42
C PHE A 162 -2.79 8.98 11.80
N SER A 163 -1.93 10.00 11.91
CA SER A 163 -1.57 10.57 13.22
C SER A 163 -2.70 11.41 13.83
N ARG A 164 -3.75 11.69 13.03
CA ARG A 164 -4.96 12.38 13.46
C ARG A 164 -5.94 11.35 14.01
N GLU A 165 -6.39 11.57 15.24
CA GLU A 165 -7.27 10.63 15.94
C GLU A 165 -8.53 10.27 15.13
N GLN A 166 -9.18 11.27 14.51
CA GLN A 166 -10.37 11.05 13.68
C GLN A 166 -10.15 10.02 12.57
N ASN A 167 -9.00 10.08 11.90
CA ASN A 167 -8.70 9.19 10.77
C ASN A 167 -8.30 7.79 11.25
N MET A 168 -7.66 7.69 12.42
CA MET A 168 -7.33 6.40 13.04
C MET A 168 -8.59 5.71 13.58
N ASN A 169 -9.46 6.46 14.27
CA ASN A 169 -10.75 5.95 14.76
C ASN A 169 -11.58 5.37 13.61
N LEU A 170 -11.59 6.01 12.43
CA LEU A 170 -12.26 5.45 11.27
C LEU A 170 -11.83 4.00 10.93
N LEU A 171 -10.53 3.69 11.09
CA LEU A 171 -10.05 2.32 10.92
C LEU A 171 -10.44 1.41 12.10
N LEU A 172 -10.42 1.93 13.34
CA LEU A 172 -10.83 1.16 14.51
C LEU A 172 -12.32 0.80 14.48
N ASP A 173 -13.17 1.72 14.05
CA ASP A 173 -14.61 1.53 13.88
C ASP A 173 -14.91 0.42 12.84
N LEU A 174 -14.08 0.29 11.80
CA LEU A 174 -14.20 -0.79 10.81
C LEU A 174 -13.79 -2.17 11.37
N LEU A 175 -13.12 -2.24 12.52
CA LEU A 175 -12.83 -3.49 13.22
C LEU A 175 -13.98 -3.97 14.10
N GLU A 176 -15.02 -3.15 14.29
CA GLU A 176 -16.15 -3.55 15.15
C GLU A 176 -16.80 -4.86 14.66
N PRO A 177 -17.33 -5.70 15.59
CA PRO A 177 -17.96 -6.97 15.25
C PRO A 177 -19.20 -6.88 14.33
N VAL A 178 -19.78 -5.69 14.17
CA VAL A 178 -20.91 -5.45 13.25
C VAL A 178 -20.47 -5.55 11.78
N ASN A 179 -19.20 -5.25 11.49
CA ASN A 179 -18.66 -5.29 10.14
C ASN A 179 -18.35 -6.73 9.72
N CYS A 180 -18.49 -7.00 8.42
CA CYS A 180 -18.24 -8.33 7.91
C CYS A 180 -16.74 -8.72 7.99
N PRO A 181 -16.43 -10.03 8.05
CA PRO A 181 -15.05 -10.51 8.24
C PRO A 181 -14.05 -10.02 7.18
N ALA A 182 -14.52 -9.79 5.96
CA ALA A 182 -13.71 -9.26 4.86
C ALA A 182 -13.27 -7.82 5.13
N ILE A 183 -14.17 -6.96 5.63
CA ILE A 183 -13.85 -5.58 6.00
C ILE A 183 -12.84 -5.58 7.15
N GLN A 184 -13.08 -6.36 8.21
CA GLN A 184 -12.16 -6.46 9.34
C GLN A 184 -10.75 -6.88 8.89
N SER A 185 -10.65 -7.89 8.01
CA SER A 185 -9.37 -8.36 7.47
C SER A 185 -8.67 -7.30 6.61
N ALA A 186 -9.40 -6.61 5.73
CA ALA A 186 -8.86 -5.53 4.91
C ALA A 186 -8.41 -4.34 5.76
N THR A 187 -9.15 -4.00 6.81
CA THR A 187 -8.82 -2.93 7.75
C THR A 187 -7.56 -3.25 8.55
N LEU A 188 -7.36 -4.50 9.01
CA LEU A 188 -6.12 -4.92 9.67
C LEU A 188 -4.91 -4.74 8.75
N LEU A 189 -5.03 -5.09 7.47
CA LEU A 189 -3.97 -4.86 6.50
C LEU A 189 -3.72 -3.36 6.26
N THR A 190 -4.77 -2.55 6.15
CA THR A 190 -4.66 -1.09 6.05
C THR A 190 -3.96 -0.49 7.27
N LEU A 191 -4.25 -0.99 8.48
CA LEU A 191 -3.53 -0.61 9.70
C LEU A 191 -2.04 -0.97 9.59
N VAL A 192 -1.67 -2.19 9.17
CA VAL A 192 -0.26 -2.54 8.96
C VAL A 192 0.44 -1.52 8.04
N VAL A 193 -0.18 -1.18 6.89
CA VAL A 193 0.39 -0.22 5.94
C VAL A 193 0.47 1.20 6.52
N ALA A 194 -0.53 1.62 7.30
CA ALA A 194 -0.54 2.93 7.93
C ALA A 194 0.47 3.06 9.08
N LEU A 195 0.80 1.96 9.77
CA LEU A 195 1.65 1.92 10.96
C LEU A 195 3.11 1.59 10.66
N ILE A 196 3.39 0.81 9.60
CA ILE A 196 4.76 0.41 9.25
C ILE A 196 5.62 1.65 8.93
N ASP A 197 6.81 1.71 9.55
CA ASP A 197 7.74 2.85 9.51
C ASP A 197 7.11 4.20 9.93
N ALA A 198 6.02 4.16 10.72
CA ALA A 198 5.27 5.34 11.16
C ALA A 198 4.96 5.26 12.67
N PRO A 199 5.97 5.34 13.55
CA PRO A 199 5.80 5.19 14.99
C PRO A 199 4.78 6.18 15.58
N SER A 200 4.68 7.39 15.04
CA SER A 200 3.66 8.37 15.43
C SER A 200 2.24 7.86 15.25
N ASN A 201 1.97 7.12 14.17
CA ASN A 201 0.66 6.55 13.92
C ASN A 201 0.40 5.39 14.88
N THR A 202 1.44 4.61 15.23
CA THR A 202 1.35 3.55 16.23
C THR A 202 0.93 4.17 17.57
N ARG A 203 1.60 5.24 18.00
CA ARG A 203 1.25 5.98 19.22
C ARG A 203 -0.22 6.45 19.21
N THR A 204 -0.71 6.99 18.08
CA THR A 204 -2.12 7.38 17.95
C THR A 204 -3.06 6.17 18.06
N PHE A 205 -2.71 5.05 17.44
CA PHE A 205 -3.47 3.81 17.54
C PHE A 205 -3.54 3.29 18.98
N GLU A 206 -2.44 3.28 19.74
CA GLU A 206 -2.49 2.88 21.16
C GLU A 206 -3.26 3.87 22.03
N ALA A 207 -3.12 5.17 21.79
CA ALA A 207 -3.83 6.19 22.55
C ALA A 207 -5.36 6.10 22.38
N LEU A 208 -5.82 5.51 21.27
CA LEU A 208 -7.22 5.26 20.96
C LEU A 208 -7.67 3.84 21.29
N ASP A 209 -7.02 3.19 22.25
CA ASP A 209 -7.34 1.83 22.70
C ASP A 209 -7.30 0.78 21.58
N GLY A 210 -6.53 1.01 20.51
CA GLY A 210 -6.43 0.11 19.37
C GLY A 210 -6.00 -1.32 19.75
N LEU A 211 -5.11 -1.45 20.74
CA LEU A 211 -4.71 -2.76 21.30
C LEU A 211 -5.88 -3.45 21.99
N LEU A 212 -6.70 -2.73 22.75
CA LEU A 212 -7.89 -3.28 23.37
C LEU A 212 -8.90 -3.74 22.30
N THR A 213 -9.11 -2.96 21.25
CA THR A 213 -9.99 -3.29 20.13
C THR A 213 -9.54 -4.59 19.45
N VAL A 214 -8.27 -4.66 19.03
CA VAL A 214 -7.69 -5.84 18.36
C VAL A 214 -7.73 -7.08 19.26
N THR A 215 -7.32 -6.97 20.53
CA THR A 215 -7.31 -8.12 21.44
C THR A 215 -8.72 -8.55 21.83
N SER A 216 -9.69 -7.64 21.94
CA SER A 216 -11.08 -7.98 22.22
C SER A 216 -11.71 -8.73 21.04
N LEU A 217 -11.44 -8.28 19.81
CA LEU A 217 -11.87 -9.00 18.61
C LEU A 217 -11.20 -10.38 18.53
N PHE A 218 -9.92 -10.51 18.89
CA PHE A 218 -9.21 -11.80 18.89
C PHE A 218 -9.79 -12.78 19.93
N LYS A 219 -10.05 -12.29 21.15
CA LYS A 219 -10.60 -13.09 22.27
C LYS A 219 -12.04 -13.51 22.04
N SER A 220 -12.81 -12.74 21.26
CA SER A 220 -14.19 -13.08 20.99
C SER A 220 -14.33 -14.47 20.35
N ARG A 221 -15.32 -15.23 20.84
CA ARG A 221 -15.64 -16.56 20.32
C ARG A 221 -16.39 -16.50 18.98
N SER A 222 -17.04 -15.37 18.68
CA SER A 222 -17.76 -15.16 17.41
C SER A 222 -16.83 -14.81 16.25
N THR A 223 -15.58 -14.43 16.52
CA THR A 223 -14.64 -14.01 15.48
C THR A 223 -14.23 -15.20 14.60
N PRO A 224 -14.41 -15.10 13.28
CA PRO A 224 -14.02 -16.14 12.34
C PRO A 224 -12.52 -16.48 12.39
N ARG A 225 -12.18 -17.72 12.02
CA ARG A 225 -10.81 -18.26 12.14
C ARG A 225 -9.80 -17.51 11.26
N ASP A 226 -10.20 -17.16 10.06
CA ASP A 226 -9.43 -16.36 9.11
C ASP A 226 -9.13 -14.95 9.66
N VAL A 227 -10.11 -14.28 10.25
CA VAL A 227 -9.90 -12.99 10.94
C VAL A 227 -8.97 -13.15 12.14
N LYS A 228 -9.10 -14.23 12.93
CA LYS A 228 -8.17 -14.52 14.03
C LYS A 228 -6.74 -14.68 13.56
N LEU A 229 -6.52 -15.32 12.41
CA LEU A 229 -5.20 -15.45 11.82
C LEU A 229 -4.63 -14.07 11.44
N LYS A 230 -5.45 -13.20 10.83
CA LYS A 230 -5.05 -11.82 10.50
C LYS A 230 -4.75 -10.98 11.75
N LEU A 231 -5.50 -11.17 12.83
CA LEU A 231 -5.24 -10.51 14.12
C LEU A 231 -3.89 -10.96 14.71
N VAL A 232 -3.57 -12.25 14.64
CA VAL A 232 -2.27 -12.76 15.09
C VAL A 232 -1.13 -12.20 14.24
N GLU A 233 -1.28 -12.16 12.92
CA GLU A 233 -0.30 -11.51 12.02
C GLU A 233 -0.09 -10.03 12.40
N PHE A 234 -1.17 -9.30 12.68
CA PHE A 234 -1.10 -7.92 13.15
C PHE A 234 -0.37 -7.79 14.49
N LEU A 235 -0.64 -8.69 15.46
CA LEU A 235 0.05 -8.68 16.76
C LEU A 235 1.54 -8.98 16.62
N TYR A 236 1.93 -9.91 15.74
CA TYR A 236 3.34 -10.14 15.41
C TYR A 236 3.98 -8.89 14.81
N PHE A 237 3.32 -8.24 13.84
CA PHE A 237 3.77 -6.97 13.27
C PHE A 237 3.93 -5.89 14.35
N TYR A 238 2.96 -5.71 15.23
CA TYR A 238 3.01 -4.73 16.31
C TYR A 238 4.21 -4.95 17.24
N LEU A 239 4.57 -6.21 17.52
CA LEU A 239 5.70 -6.55 18.39
C LEU A 239 7.07 -6.43 17.70
N MET A 240 7.15 -6.36 16.37
CA MET A 240 8.41 -6.16 15.65
C MET A 240 9.05 -4.81 16.00
N PRO A 241 10.39 -4.68 16.03
CA PRO A 241 11.05 -3.39 16.27
C PRO A 241 10.57 -2.30 15.30
N GLU A 242 10.31 -1.08 15.81
CA GLU A 242 9.81 0.04 15.00
C GLU A 242 10.89 0.68 14.10
N VAL A 243 12.17 0.41 14.40
CA VAL A 243 13.32 0.87 13.62
C VAL A 243 14.18 -0.35 13.28
N PRO A 244 14.67 -0.48 12.03
CA PRO A 244 15.64 -1.52 11.68
C PRO A 244 16.87 -1.41 12.59
N SER A 245 17.14 -2.45 13.37
CA SER A 245 18.28 -2.55 14.26
C SER A 245 19.56 -2.76 13.47
N ILE A 246 20.08 -1.76 12.73
CA ILE A 246 21.42 -1.90 12.13
C ILE A 246 22.38 -2.20 13.28
N PRO A 247 23.04 -3.39 13.31
CA PRO A 247 24.02 -3.66 14.34
C PRO A 247 25.10 -2.58 14.18
N ARG A 248 25.20 -1.68 15.15
CA ARG A 248 26.36 -0.82 15.27
C ARG A 248 27.52 -1.79 15.36
N ALA A 249 28.33 -1.85 14.30
CA ALA A 249 29.62 -2.51 14.37
C ALA A 249 30.37 -1.77 15.49
N ASP A 250 30.42 -2.38 16.67
CA ASP A 250 31.31 -1.96 17.74
C ASP A 250 32.67 -1.75 17.09
N ALA A 251 33.19 -0.53 17.23
CA ALA A 251 34.46 -0.11 16.69
C ALA A 251 35.56 -0.96 17.32
N ARG A 252 35.78 -2.16 16.78
CA ARG A 252 37.04 -2.88 16.94
C ARG A 252 38.08 -2.07 16.18
N ALA A 253 39.05 -1.63 16.96
CA ALA A 253 40.18 -0.84 16.54
C ALA A 253 40.86 -1.41 15.28
N SER A 254 41.49 -0.48 14.54
CA SER A 254 42.46 -0.67 13.45
C SER A 254 41.95 -1.15 12.08
N VAL A 255 41.44 -0.19 11.28
CA VAL A 255 41.65 -0.16 9.82
C VAL A 255 41.66 1.30 9.31
N PRO A 256 42.51 1.69 8.33
CA PRO A 256 42.69 3.09 7.94
C PRO A 256 41.47 3.67 7.23
N ALA A 257 41.19 4.94 7.51
CA ALA A 257 40.08 5.70 6.97
C ALA A 257 40.19 5.92 5.45
N MET A 258 39.57 5.06 4.66
CA MET A 258 39.16 5.38 3.29
C MET A 258 37.93 4.55 2.95
N LEU A 259 36.82 5.23 2.62
CA LEU A 259 35.51 4.67 2.19
C LEU A 259 34.55 4.20 3.29
N GLN A 260 34.36 5.00 4.35
CA GLN A 260 33.10 4.98 5.11
C GLN A 260 32.04 5.78 4.32
N ARG A 261 31.29 5.12 3.42
CA ARG A 261 30.05 5.67 2.87
C ARG A 261 28.90 5.29 3.81
N SER A 262 28.43 6.25 4.58
CA SER A 262 27.29 6.12 5.49
C SER A 262 25.99 5.69 4.75
N PRO A 263 25.12 4.86 5.35
CA PRO A 263 23.86 4.42 4.73
C PRO A 263 22.76 5.50 4.66
N SER A 264 22.98 6.70 5.18
CA SER A 264 21.96 7.75 5.32
C SER A 264 21.61 8.48 4.02
N LYS A 265 21.85 7.90 2.83
CA LYS A 265 21.54 8.54 1.53
C LYS A 265 20.33 7.97 0.79
N LEU A 266 19.62 7.00 1.33
CA LEU A 266 18.35 6.54 0.76
C LEU A 266 17.16 7.45 1.15
N ALA A 267 17.19 8.07 2.34
CA ALA A 267 16.17 9.05 2.75
C ALA A 267 16.36 10.46 2.12
N GLY A 268 17.53 10.72 1.50
CA GLY A 268 17.86 12.00 0.88
C GLY A 268 17.47 12.14 -0.59
N ALA A 269 17.15 11.03 -1.27
CA ALA A 269 16.90 11.02 -2.72
C ALA A 269 15.59 11.74 -3.13
N PHE A 270 14.69 12.04 -2.19
CA PHE A 270 13.41 12.71 -2.46
C PHE A 270 13.38 14.22 -2.12
N ARG A 271 14.44 14.79 -1.52
CA ARG A 271 14.41 16.18 -1.00
C ARG A 271 15.22 17.20 -1.79
N SER A 272 15.99 16.81 -2.80
CA SER A 272 16.89 17.72 -3.51
C SER A 272 16.54 17.86 -5.00
N ASN A 273 15.43 18.55 -5.31
CA ASN A 273 15.36 19.32 -6.56
C ASN A 273 14.34 20.48 -6.54
N ALA A 274 14.25 21.20 -5.43
CA ALA A 274 13.60 22.50 -5.41
C ALA A 274 14.65 23.58 -5.12
N SER A 275 14.76 24.53 -6.06
CA SER A 275 15.45 25.83 -5.96
C SER A 275 16.89 25.88 -6.50
N ARG A 276 17.02 26.39 -7.73
CA ARG A 276 18.22 27.14 -8.14
C ARG A 276 17.77 28.43 -8.86
N PRO A 277 18.03 29.64 -8.31
CA PRO A 277 17.73 30.90 -8.97
C PRO A 277 18.93 31.40 -9.80
N GLY A 278 18.62 32.19 -10.84
CA GLY A 278 19.58 32.81 -11.76
C GLY A 278 20.38 33.99 -11.16
N PRO A 279 21.38 34.54 -11.89
CA PRO A 279 22.31 35.51 -11.35
C PRO A 279 21.87 36.96 -11.61
N GLY A 280 21.95 37.80 -10.58
CA GLY A 280 21.86 39.26 -10.67
C GLY A 280 22.68 39.90 -9.54
N PRO A 281 23.32 41.08 -9.74
CA PRO A 281 24.49 41.45 -8.94
C PRO A 281 24.29 42.64 -7.96
N HIS A 282 25.11 42.62 -6.89
CA HIS A 282 25.59 43.69 -6.00
C HIS A 282 24.61 44.51 -5.10
N LEU A 283 24.78 44.44 -3.76
CA LEU A 283 25.28 45.49 -2.83
C LEU A 283 25.28 44.99 -1.34
N PRO A 284 26.00 45.65 -0.38
CA PRO A 284 26.75 45.02 0.74
C PRO A 284 26.05 45.05 2.14
N PRO A 285 26.69 44.54 3.24
CA PRO A 285 25.99 43.94 4.38
C PRO A 285 25.86 44.85 5.63
N ALA A 286 24.87 44.54 6.48
CA ALA A 286 24.78 45.06 7.85
C ALA A 286 24.37 43.96 8.85
N SER A 287 25.29 43.73 9.81
CA SER A 287 25.11 43.36 11.22
C SER A 287 24.13 42.24 11.64
N SER A 288 24.72 41.11 12.03
CA SER A 288 24.53 40.38 13.29
C SER A 288 23.19 40.46 14.03
N ALA A 289 22.44 39.36 14.01
CA ALA A 289 21.69 38.89 15.18
C ALA A 289 21.62 37.36 15.14
N ALA A 290 22.11 36.76 16.22
CA ALA A 290 22.11 35.32 16.46
C ALA A 290 20.67 34.77 16.52
N ALA A 291 20.41 33.68 15.80
CA ALA A 291 19.24 32.85 16.04
C ALA A 291 19.53 31.40 15.64
N GLY A 292 19.76 30.58 16.68
CA GLY A 292 19.44 29.16 16.76
C GLY A 292 19.68 28.29 15.53
N GLY A 293 20.86 27.67 15.47
CA GLY A 293 21.03 26.44 14.72
C GLY A 293 20.04 25.38 15.24
N ARG A 294 19.05 25.04 14.42
CA ARG A 294 18.10 23.94 14.70
C ARG A 294 18.84 22.61 14.56
N PRO A 295 18.92 21.75 15.60
CA PRO A 295 19.33 20.38 15.41
C PRO A 295 18.12 19.59 14.91
N ARG A 296 17.99 19.41 13.59
CA ARG A 296 16.95 18.57 12.99
C ARG A 296 17.44 17.12 12.90
N ALA A 297 17.59 16.48 14.05
CA ALA A 297 17.94 15.05 14.16
C ALA A 297 17.48 14.37 15.48
N GLY A 298 16.71 15.07 16.35
CA GLY A 298 16.29 14.51 17.64
C GLY A 298 14.85 13.96 17.70
N SER A 299 13.99 14.30 16.72
CA SER A 299 12.54 14.04 16.83
C SER A 299 12.12 12.60 16.52
N GLU A 300 12.93 11.81 15.81
CA GLU A 300 12.58 10.41 15.49
C GLU A 300 12.79 9.48 16.70
N SER A 301 13.69 9.82 17.62
CA SER A 301 14.00 9.00 18.80
C SER A 301 12.99 9.14 19.93
N GLU A 302 12.18 10.21 19.97
CA GLU A 302 11.25 10.46 21.09
C GLU A 302 9.94 9.67 20.96
N ASN A 303 9.62 9.15 19.77
CA ASN A 303 8.31 8.54 19.51
C ASN A 303 8.35 7.02 19.25
N THR A 304 9.54 6.43 19.24
CA THR A 304 9.73 4.99 19.00
C THR A 304 9.73 4.21 20.30
N LEU A 305 9.00 3.09 20.36
CA LEU A 305 9.05 2.16 21.49
C LEU A 305 9.85 0.89 21.16
N THR A 306 10.53 0.39 22.19
CA THR A 306 11.18 -0.92 22.18
C THR A 306 10.16 -2.06 22.11
N THR A 307 10.61 -3.25 21.70
CA THR A 307 9.75 -4.45 21.71
C THR A 307 9.27 -4.77 23.13
N GLU A 308 10.11 -4.56 24.15
CA GLU A 308 9.79 -4.78 25.55
C GLU A 308 8.68 -3.84 26.05
N GLU A 309 8.75 -2.54 25.72
CA GLU A 309 7.69 -1.57 26.08
C GLU A 309 6.36 -1.92 25.40
N LYS A 310 6.40 -2.32 24.12
CA LYS A 310 5.21 -2.77 23.39
C LYS A 310 4.65 -4.07 23.94
N GLN A 311 5.50 -5.00 24.39
CA GLN A 311 5.07 -6.20 25.09
C GLN A 311 4.33 -5.84 26.38
N GLU A 312 4.81 -4.87 27.16
CA GLU A 312 4.13 -4.43 28.38
C GLU A 312 2.74 -3.83 28.06
N LEU A 313 2.65 -2.97 27.03
CA LEU A 313 1.39 -2.38 26.59
C LEU A 313 0.39 -3.46 26.16
N LEU A 314 0.81 -4.42 25.33
CA LEU A 314 -0.04 -5.52 24.89
C LEU A 314 -0.42 -6.45 26.06
N GLY A 315 0.49 -6.66 27.01
CA GLY A 315 0.30 -7.47 28.21
C GLY A 315 -0.85 -6.99 29.12
N ARG A 316 -1.21 -5.70 29.04
CA ARG A 316 -2.39 -5.15 29.73
C ARG A 316 -3.71 -5.70 29.20
N HIS A 317 -3.73 -6.20 27.97
CA HIS A 317 -4.96 -6.64 27.29
C HIS A 317 -4.98 -8.14 26.95
N LEU A 318 -3.80 -8.78 26.89
CA LEU A 318 -3.62 -10.19 26.57
C LEU A 318 -2.63 -10.83 27.56
N SER A 319 -2.99 -11.98 28.15
CA SER A 319 -2.16 -12.65 29.16
C SER A 319 -1.12 -13.63 28.61
N SER A 320 -1.12 -13.87 27.30
CA SER A 320 -0.26 -14.85 26.62
C SER A 320 0.73 -14.18 25.66
N VAL A 321 1.21 -12.99 26.00
CA VAL A 321 2.08 -12.20 25.11
C VAL A 321 3.48 -12.78 25.06
N GLU A 322 3.93 -13.43 26.13
CA GLU A 322 5.22 -14.10 26.24
C GLU A 322 5.38 -15.19 25.18
N ASP A 323 4.31 -15.95 24.91
CA ASP A 323 4.32 -16.98 23.88
C ASP A 323 4.45 -16.37 22.49
N LEU A 324 3.72 -15.28 22.19
CA LEU A 324 3.86 -14.53 20.94
C LEU A 324 5.29 -13.98 20.74
N VAL A 325 5.88 -13.40 21.78
CA VAL A 325 7.24 -12.86 21.71
C VAL A 325 8.28 -13.98 21.52
N ARG A 326 8.09 -15.11 22.20
CA ARG A 326 8.94 -16.29 22.02
C ARG A 326 8.85 -16.81 20.58
N ASP A 327 7.64 -16.98 20.08
CA ASP A 327 7.39 -17.48 18.72
C ASP A 327 7.98 -16.55 17.66
N LEU A 328 7.87 -15.22 17.85
CA LEU A 328 8.47 -14.22 16.97
C LEU A 328 10.01 -14.35 16.91
N ARG A 329 10.66 -14.56 18.06
CA ARG A 329 12.12 -14.74 18.17
C ARG A 329 12.60 -16.05 17.53
N THR A 330 11.79 -17.12 17.59
CA THR A 330 12.16 -18.43 17.02
C THR A 330 11.85 -18.55 15.53
N CYS A 331 10.75 -17.95 15.06
CA CYS A 331 10.25 -18.17 13.70
C CYS A 331 10.85 -17.21 12.67
N THR A 332 11.42 -16.07 13.07
CA THR A 332 11.89 -15.01 12.14
C THR A 332 10.93 -14.82 10.95
N PRO A 333 9.64 -14.48 11.18
CA PRO A 333 8.56 -14.66 10.21
C PRO A 333 8.74 -13.88 8.89
N PHE A 334 9.68 -12.93 8.83
CA PHE A 334 10.01 -12.16 7.63
C PHE A 334 11.48 -12.33 7.15
N GLY A 335 12.16 -13.39 7.60
CA GLY A 335 13.49 -13.75 7.11
C GLY A 335 14.62 -12.84 7.63
N GLY A 336 15.06 -13.09 8.86
CA GLY A 336 16.46 -12.95 9.31
C GLY A 336 17.27 -11.66 9.07
N VAL A 337 16.69 -10.53 8.66
CA VAL A 337 17.40 -9.24 8.60
C VAL A 337 17.04 -8.45 9.86
N LEU A 338 17.62 -8.86 10.98
CA LEU A 338 17.67 -8.08 12.23
C LEU A 338 19.01 -7.38 12.36
#